data_AF-A0AAQ0U1X1-F1
#
_entry.id   AF-A0AAQ0U1X1-F1
#
_cell.length_a   1.000
_cell.length_b   1.000
_cell.length_c   1.000
_cell.angle_alpha   90.00
_cell.angle_beta   90.00
_cell.angle_gamma   90.00
#
_symmetry.space_group_name_H-M   'P 1'
#
loop_
_entity.id
_entity.type
_entity.pdbx_description
1 polymer ?
#
loop_
_entity_poly.entity_id
_entity_poly.type
_entity_poly.pdbx_seq_one_letter_code
_entity_poly.pdbx_strand_id
1 'polypeptide(L)'
;MSTPDSAPTTAVGTARVKRGMAEMLKGGVIMDVVTAEQAKIAEDAGAVAVMALERVPADIRAQGGVSRMSDPDMIDSIISTVSIPVMAKARIGHFVEAQILQSLGVDYIDESEVLTPADYANHIDKWKFTAPFVCGATNLGEALRRINEGAAMIRSKGEAGTGDVSNATTHMRTIRGEIRRLTSLSEDELYVAAKELQAPYELVVEVAKAGKLPVTMFTAGGIATPADAAMMMQLGAEGVFVGSGIFKSGNPKQRAEAIVKATTFYDDPDVLAKVSRGLGEAMVGINVDDLPVGHRLAERGW
;
A
#
# COMPACT_ATOMS: atom_id res chain seq x y z
N MET A 1 1.98 51.10 -19.46
CA MET A 1 1.71 49.77 -20.08
C MET A 1 1.67 48.77 -18.94
N SER A 2 0.47 48.31 -18.59
CA SER A 2 0.30 47.28 -17.56
C SER A 2 0.72 45.94 -18.15
N THR A 3 1.68 45.28 -17.52
CA THR A 3 2.01 43.88 -17.84
C THR A 3 0.78 43.02 -17.60
N PRO A 4 0.40 42.12 -18.52
CA PRO A 4 -0.71 41.22 -18.29
C PRO A 4 -0.31 40.25 -17.19
N ASP A 5 -1.11 40.23 -16.13
CA ASP A 5 -1.00 39.29 -15.02
C ASP A 5 -1.18 37.88 -15.60
N SER A 6 -0.11 37.09 -15.61
CA SER A 6 -0.16 35.73 -16.12
C SER A 6 -1.02 34.89 -15.19
N ALA A 7 -2.18 34.43 -15.68
CA ALA A 7 -3.03 33.51 -14.94
C ALA A 7 -2.20 32.31 -14.44
N PRO A 8 -2.39 31.85 -13.19
CA PRO A 8 -1.60 30.74 -12.65
C PRO A 8 -1.84 29.48 -13.50
N THR A 9 -0.77 28.96 -14.09
CA THR A 9 -0.79 27.73 -14.88
C THR A 9 -1.17 26.56 -13.97
N THR A 10 -2.29 25.89 -14.23
CA THR A 10 -2.70 24.69 -13.48
C THR A 10 -1.69 23.56 -13.73
N ALA A 11 -0.82 23.30 -12.74
CA ALA A 11 0.19 22.25 -12.84
C ALA A 11 -0.37 20.89 -12.37
N VAL A 12 -0.42 19.92 -13.29
CA VAL A 12 -0.85 18.54 -13.01
C VAL A 12 0.33 17.64 -12.67
N GLY A 13 0.10 16.55 -11.92
CA GLY A 13 1.13 15.53 -11.64
C GLY A 13 2.31 15.98 -10.77
N THR A 14 2.22 17.15 -10.12
CA THR A 14 3.28 17.63 -9.23
C THR A 14 3.40 16.77 -7.97
N ALA A 15 4.57 16.76 -7.33
CA ALA A 15 4.79 16.04 -6.07
C ALA A 15 3.75 16.41 -5.00
N ARG A 16 3.41 17.71 -4.89
CA ARG A 16 2.40 18.19 -3.95
C ARG A 16 1.01 17.63 -4.24
N VAL A 17 0.59 17.62 -5.50
CA VAL A 17 -0.72 17.08 -5.90
C VAL A 17 -0.77 15.57 -5.62
N LYS A 18 0.24 14.82 -6.06
CA LYS A 18 0.32 13.37 -5.85
C LYS A 18 0.27 12.99 -4.37
N ARG A 19 1.06 13.67 -3.52
CA ARG A 19 1.05 13.44 -2.06
C ARG A 19 -0.29 13.85 -1.44
N GLY A 20 -0.85 14.98 -1.87
CA GLY A 20 -2.15 15.47 -1.39
C GLY A 20 -3.32 14.52 -1.71
N MET A 21 -3.27 13.82 -2.85
CA MET A 21 -4.24 12.77 -3.15
C MET A 21 -4.14 11.63 -2.12
N ALA A 22 -2.93 11.21 -1.74
CA ALA A 22 -2.73 10.09 -0.81
C ALA A 22 -3.24 10.41 0.60
N GLU A 23 -3.13 11.69 1.01
CA GLU A 23 -3.69 12.18 2.28
C GLU A 23 -5.21 12.00 2.38
N MET A 24 -5.94 12.03 1.25
CA MET A 24 -7.40 11.85 1.23
C MET A 24 -7.84 10.41 1.55
N LEU A 25 -6.93 9.45 1.50
CA LEU A 25 -7.22 8.04 1.77
C LEU A 25 -7.09 7.68 3.25
N LYS A 26 -6.54 8.58 4.08
CA LYS A 26 -6.20 8.29 5.48
C LYS A 26 -7.41 7.89 6.31
N GLY A 27 -7.18 6.97 7.25
CA GLY A 27 -8.20 6.34 8.08
C GLY A 27 -9.03 5.28 7.36
N GLY A 28 -8.74 5.02 6.08
CA GLY A 28 -9.51 4.13 5.23
C GLY A 28 -8.93 2.73 5.05
N VAL A 29 -9.74 1.91 4.37
CA VAL A 29 -9.37 0.57 3.90
C VAL A 29 -9.33 0.56 2.38
N ILE A 30 -8.23 0.07 1.81
CA ILE A 30 -8.10 -0.20 0.38
C ILE A 30 -8.24 -1.70 0.17
N MET A 31 -9.16 -2.12 -0.70
CA MET A 31 -9.49 -3.54 -0.87
C MET A 31 -9.00 -4.09 -2.21
N ASP A 32 -8.25 -5.20 -2.19
CA ASP A 32 -7.90 -5.92 -3.42
C ASP A 32 -9.16 -6.60 -3.99
N VAL A 33 -9.41 -6.42 -5.28
CA VAL A 33 -10.58 -6.95 -6.00
C VAL A 33 -10.17 -7.55 -7.35
N VAL A 34 -10.84 -8.62 -7.74
CA VAL A 34 -10.59 -9.34 -9.01
C VAL A 34 -11.79 -9.32 -9.97
N THR A 35 -12.93 -8.77 -9.54
CA THR A 35 -14.14 -8.61 -10.36
C THR A 35 -14.84 -7.28 -10.03
N ALA A 36 -15.66 -6.80 -10.97
CA ALA A 36 -16.57 -5.66 -10.76
C ALA A 36 -17.51 -5.86 -9.56
N GLU A 37 -18.01 -7.09 -9.34
CA GLU A 37 -18.86 -7.40 -8.18
C GLU A 37 -18.12 -7.21 -6.86
N GLN A 38 -16.86 -7.67 -6.77
CA GLN A 38 -16.03 -7.44 -5.58
C GLN A 38 -15.74 -5.96 -5.36
N ALA A 39 -15.49 -5.20 -6.44
CA ALA A 39 -15.34 -3.75 -6.37
C ALA A 39 -16.58 -3.08 -5.79
N LYS A 40 -17.78 -3.51 -6.23
CA LYS A 40 -19.04 -3.00 -5.71
C LYS A 40 -19.25 -3.34 -4.23
N ILE A 41 -18.92 -4.56 -3.81
CA ILE A 41 -18.95 -4.96 -2.39
C ILE A 41 -18.01 -4.09 -1.56
N ALA A 42 -16.80 -3.81 -2.06
CA ALA A 42 -15.83 -2.98 -1.36
C ALA A 42 -16.33 -1.53 -1.19
N GLU A 43 -16.86 -0.93 -2.26
CA GLU A 43 -17.46 0.40 -2.21
C GLU A 43 -18.63 0.46 -1.22
N ASP A 44 -19.58 -0.49 -1.31
CA ASP A 44 -20.75 -0.53 -0.43
C ASP A 44 -20.36 -0.76 1.05
N ALA A 45 -19.24 -1.42 1.30
CA ALA A 45 -18.69 -1.62 2.65
C ALA A 45 -17.99 -0.37 3.22
N GLY A 46 -17.72 0.64 2.40
CA GLY A 46 -17.04 1.88 2.79
C GLY A 46 -15.52 1.86 2.58
N ALA A 47 -15.01 1.07 1.64
CA ALA A 47 -13.61 1.18 1.20
C ALA A 47 -13.33 2.58 0.65
N VAL A 48 -12.14 3.12 0.90
CA VAL A 48 -11.72 4.44 0.37
C VAL A 48 -11.14 4.35 -1.04
N ALA A 49 -10.75 3.15 -1.47
CA ALA A 49 -10.33 2.82 -2.82
C ALA A 49 -10.36 1.29 -3.01
N VAL A 50 -10.28 0.85 -4.26
CA VAL A 50 -10.07 -0.57 -4.60
C VAL A 50 -8.75 -0.75 -5.34
N MET A 51 -8.15 -1.93 -5.22
CA MET A 51 -6.92 -2.33 -5.91
C MET A 51 -7.25 -3.47 -6.87
N ALA A 52 -7.19 -3.22 -8.17
CA ALA A 52 -7.47 -4.20 -9.22
C ALA A 52 -6.26 -5.12 -9.44
N LEU A 53 -6.51 -6.43 -9.46
CA LEU A 53 -5.54 -7.47 -9.80
C LEU A 53 -6.23 -8.75 -10.28
N GLU A 54 -5.59 -9.52 -11.17
CA GLU A 54 -6.18 -10.77 -11.72
C GLU A 54 -6.47 -11.83 -10.65
N ARG A 55 -5.62 -11.90 -9.63
CA ARG A 55 -5.63 -12.95 -8.61
C ARG A 55 -5.22 -12.36 -7.29
N VAL A 56 -6.00 -12.60 -6.24
CA VAL A 56 -5.61 -12.20 -4.89
C VAL A 56 -4.30 -12.90 -4.47
N PRO A 57 -3.49 -12.32 -3.56
CA PRO A 57 -2.17 -12.87 -3.24
C PRO A 57 -2.16 -14.33 -2.78
N ALA A 58 -3.25 -14.79 -2.13
CA ALA A 58 -3.40 -16.19 -1.74
C ALA A 58 -3.48 -17.13 -2.96
N ASP A 59 -4.15 -16.71 -4.02
CA ASP A 59 -4.25 -17.49 -5.27
C ASP A 59 -2.94 -17.45 -6.06
N ILE A 60 -2.24 -16.31 -6.05
CA ILE A 60 -0.89 -16.20 -6.66
C ILE A 60 0.06 -17.24 -6.05
N ARG A 61 0.01 -17.43 -4.72
CA ARG A 61 0.81 -18.46 -4.04
C ARG A 61 0.40 -19.87 -4.42
N ALA A 62 -0.89 -20.17 -4.40
CA ALA A 62 -1.41 -21.51 -4.64
C ALA A 62 -1.17 -21.99 -6.08
N GLN A 63 -1.28 -21.08 -7.06
CA GLN A 63 -1.15 -21.42 -8.47
C GLN A 63 0.29 -21.28 -8.99
N GLY A 64 1.10 -20.44 -8.35
CA GLY A 64 2.45 -20.13 -8.79
C GLY A 64 2.51 -19.47 -10.18
N GLY A 65 3.64 -19.64 -10.85
CA GLY A 65 3.91 -19.06 -12.17
C GLY A 65 4.24 -17.57 -12.13
N VAL A 66 4.17 -16.93 -13.30
CA VAL A 66 4.45 -15.50 -13.46
C VAL A 66 3.15 -14.71 -13.25
N SER A 67 3.16 -13.76 -12.31
CA SER A 67 2.05 -12.84 -12.07
C SER A 67 2.38 -11.45 -12.62
N ARG A 68 1.46 -10.84 -13.36
CA ARG A 68 1.67 -9.62 -14.18
C ARG A 68 0.60 -8.56 -13.88
N MET A 69 0.68 -7.42 -14.56
CA MET A 69 -0.43 -6.46 -14.63
C MET A 69 -1.69 -7.16 -15.13
N SER A 70 -2.84 -6.73 -14.65
CA SER A 70 -4.13 -7.30 -15.05
C SER A 70 -4.56 -6.86 -16.42
N ASP A 71 -5.42 -7.67 -17.03
CA ASP A 71 -6.05 -7.36 -18.29
C ASP A 71 -6.74 -5.97 -18.26
N PRO A 72 -6.50 -5.10 -19.25
CA PRO A 72 -7.13 -3.79 -19.35
C PRO A 72 -8.66 -3.82 -19.28
N ASP A 73 -9.32 -4.79 -19.91
CA ASP A 73 -10.79 -4.88 -19.91
C ASP A 73 -11.31 -5.17 -18.49
N MET A 74 -10.57 -5.95 -17.71
CA MET A 74 -10.88 -6.19 -16.30
C MET A 74 -10.79 -4.88 -15.49
N ILE A 75 -9.73 -4.09 -15.72
CA ILE A 75 -9.53 -2.80 -15.03
C ILE A 75 -10.64 -1.82 -15.41
N ASP A 76 -10.94 -1.67 -16.70
CA ASP A 76 -12.02 -0.79 -17.20
C ASP A 76 -13.38 -1.20 -16.63
N SER A 77 -13.64 -2.50 -16.48
CA SER A 77 -14.88 -2.99 -15.85
C SER A 77 -14.98 -2.58 -14.38
N ILE A 78 -13.87 -2.54 -13.65
CA ILE A 78 -13.84 -2.10 -12.24
C ILE A 78 -14.02 -0.58 -12.17
N ILE A 79 -13.28 0.19 -12.98
CA ILE A 79 -13.39 1.66 -13.06
C ILE A 79 -14.82 2.09 -13.36
N SER A 80 -15.48 1.43 -14.31
CA SER A 80 -16.87 1.78 -14.68
C SER A 80 -17.92 1.38 -13.63
N THR A 81 -17.57 0.53 -12.66
CA THR A 81 -18.51 -0.01 -11.67
C THR A 81 -18.57 0.81 -10.38
N VAL A 82 -17.48 1.46 -9.98
CA VAL A 82 -17.38 2.16 -8.69
C VAL A 82 -17.08 3.65 -8.86
N SER A 83 -17.43 4.45 -7.85
CA SER A 83 -17.16 5.89 -7.79
C SER A 83 -15.96 6.25 -6.92
N ILE A 84 -15.44 5.30 -6.15
CA ILE A 84 -14.21 5.44 -5.36
C ILE A 84 -12.97 5.21 -6.22
N PRO A 85 -11.80 5.78 -5.85
CA PRO A 85 -10.56 5.59 -6.60
C PRO A 85 -10.22 4.13 -6.91
N VAL A 86 -9.72 3.89 -8.12
CA VAL A 86 -9.25 2.58 -8.57
C VAL A 86 -7.73 2.61 -8.72
N MET A 87 -7.07 1.74 -7.97
CA MET A 87 -5.65 1.46 -8.07
C MET A 87 -5.41 0.19 -8.87
N ALA A 88 -4.24 0.03 -9.46
CA ALA A 88 -3.84 -1.22 -10.11
C ALA A 88 -2.35 -1.54 -9.90
N LYS A 89 -2.00 -2.82 -9.97
CA LYS A 89 -0.63 -3.28 -9.74
C LYS A 89 0.17 -3.37 -11.03
N ALA A 90 1.42 -2.88 -10.97
CA ALA A 90 2.45 -3.11 -11.98
C ALA A 90 3.61 -3.91 -11.36
N ARG A 91 4.30 -4.70 -12.18
CA ARG A 91 5.51 -5.41 -11.74
C ARG A 91 6.63 -4.42 -11.43
N ILE A 92 7.46 -4.74 -10.44
CA ILE A 92 8.66 -3.96 -10.12
C ILE A 92 9.53 -3.79 -11.37
N GLY A 93 9.85 -2.53 -11.69
CA GLY A 93 10.65 -2.11 -12.84
C GLY A 93 9.92 -2.09 -14.19
N HIS A 94 8.66 -2.56 -14.25
CA HIS A 94 7.94 -2.68 -15.53
C HIS A 94 7.25 -1.37 -15.94
N PHE A 95 8.05 -0.36 -16.31
CA PHE A 95 7.54 0.98 -16.65
C PHE A 95 6.48 1.01 -17.76
N VAL A 96 6.47 0.04 -18.69
CA VAL A 96 5.45 -0.07 -19.74
C VAL A 96 4.10 -0.51 -19.19
N GLU A 97 4.06 -1.33 -18.14
CA GLU A 97 2.79 -1.70 -17.50
C GLU A 97 2.21 -0.47 -16.81
N ALA A 98 3.05 0.29 -16.11
CA ALA A 98 2.64 1.55 -15.51
C ALA A 98 2.16 2.60 -16.54
N GLN A 99 2.76 2.65 -17.74
CA GLN A 99 2.30 3.54 -18.83
C GLN A 99 0.90 3.15 -19.31
N ILE A 100 0.64 1.85 -19.46
CA ILE A 100 -0.68 1.33 -19.82
C ILE A 100 -1.69 1.69 -18.73
N LEU A 101 -1.39 1.39 -17.47
CA LEU A 101 -2.27 1.70 -16.34
C LEU A 101 -2.61 3.20 -16.26
N GLN A 102 -1.62 4.09 -16.40
CA GLN A 102 -1.87 5.52 -16.45
C GLN A 102 -2.76 5.92 -17.63
N SER A 103 -2.60 5.27 -18.79
CA SER A 103 -3.43 5.52 -19.97
C SER A 103 -4.89 5.06 -19.78
N LEU A 104 -5.12 4.01 -18.99
CA LEU A 104 -6.47 3.56 -18.61
C LEU A 104 -7.13 4.48 -17.58
N GLY A 105 -6.37 5.41 -16.99
CA GLY A 105 -6.91 6.38 -16.05
C GLY A 105 -7.05 5.85 -14.62
N VAL A 106 -6.23 4.86 -14.21
CA VAL A 106 -6.17 4.46 -12.80
C VAL A 106 -5.70 5.64 -11.94
N ASP A 107 -6.27 5.77 -10.74
CA ASP A 107 -5.97 6.86 -9.82
C ASP A 107 -4.60 6.70 -9.16
N TYR A 108 -4.15 5.45 -8.95
CA TYR A 108 -2.84 5.09 -8.41
C TYR A 108 -2.27 3.84 -9.06
N ILE A 109 -0.94 3.78 -9.12
CA ILE A 109 -0.21 2.59 -9.53
C ILE A 109 0.56 2.02 -8.33
N ASP A 110 0.36 0.74 -8.02
CA ASP A 110 1.14 0.03 -7.00
C ASP A 110 2.25 -0.78 -7.68
N GLU A 111 3.49 -0.31 -7.52
CA GLU A 111 4.66 -1.06 -7.98
C GLU A 111 4.96 -2.17 -6.96
N SER A 112 4.45 -3.37 -7.27
CA SER A 112 4.15 -4.37 -6.25
C SER A 112 5.08 -5.57 -6.30
N GLU A 113 5.63 -5.91 -5.13
CA GLU A 113 6.41 -7.11 -4.83
C GLU A 113 5.61 -8.42 -4.93
N VAL A 114 4.28 -8.32 -4.87
CA VAL A 114 3.37 -9.47 -5.00
C VAL A 114 3.39 -10.02 -6.42
N LEU A 115 3.59 -9.16 -7.42
CA LEU A 115 3.77 -9.59 -8.80
C LEU A 115 5.20 -10.08 -9.03
N THR A 116 5.45 -10.79 -10.12
CA THR A 116 6.80 -11.25 -10.45
C THR A 116 7.64 -10.04 -10.91
N PRO A 117 8.78 -9.71 -10.27
CA PRO A 117 9.60 -8.58 -10.71
C PRO A 117 10.00 -8.69 -12.18
N ALA A 118 9.97 -7.56 -12.90
CA ALA A 118 10.39 -7.48 -14.30
C ALA A 118 11.85 -7.01 -14.44
N ASP A 119 12.28 -6.11 -13.55
CA ASP A 119 13.67 -5.70 -13.41
C ASP A 119 14.14 -6.07 -11.98
N TYR A 120 15.25 -6.80 -11.90
CA TYR A 120 15.86 -7.24 -10.64
C TYR A 120 17.02 -6.34 -10.18
N ALA A 121 17.13 -5.13 -10.73
CA ALA A 121 18.08 -4.13 -10.30
C ALA A 121 17.40 -2.78 -10.03
N ASN A 122 16.40 -2.41 -10.83
CA ASN A 122 15.82 -1.07 -10.81
C ASN A 122 14.30 -1.07 -10.62
N HIS A 123 13.83 -0.13 -9.81
CA HIS A 123 12.42 0.24 -9.76
C HIS A 123 12.09 1.26 -10.87
N ILE A 124 10.80 1.46 -11.11
CA ILE A 124 10.30 2.47 -12.05
C ILE A 124 10.72 3.87 -11.58
N ASP A 125 11.16 4.70 -12.53
CA ASP A 125 11.33 6.15 -12.34
C ASP A 125 9.94 6.83 -12.35
N LYS A 126 9.37 6.97 -11.15
CA LYS A 126 7.97 7.39 -10.92
C LYS A 126 7.77 8.89 -11.14
N TRP A 127 8.85 9.66 -11.26
CA TRP A 127 8.81 11.09 -11.59
C TRP A 127 8.32 11.36 -13.02
N LYS A 128 8.48 10.39 -13.94
CA LYS A 128 8.03 10.49 -15.34
C LYS A 128 6.52 10.34 -15.56
N PHE A 129 5.78 10.03 -14.50
CA PHE A 129 4.35 9.76 -14.54
C PHE A 129 3.57 10.93 -13.94
N THR A 130 2.32 11.12 -14.36
CA THR A 130 1.38 12.00 -13.68
C THR A 130 0.62 11.26 -12.59
N ALA A 131 0.36 9.96 -12.78
CA ALA A 131 -0.26 9.11 -11.78
C ALA A 131 0.66 8.98 -10.53
N PRO A 132 0.10 9.05 -9.31
CA PRO A 132 0.82 8.74 -8.08
C PRO A 132 1.12 7.25 -7.95
N PHE A 133 2.24 6.94 -7.29
CA PHE A 133 2.66 5.56 -7.04
C PHE A 133 2.61 5.22 -5.56
N VAL A 134 2.19 3.99 -5.28
CA VAL A 134 2.33 3.31 -3.98
C VAL A 134 3.46 2.28 -4.10
N CYS A 135 4.33 2.19 -3.10
CA CYS A 135 5.37 1.16 -3.04
C CYS A 135 5.41 0.46 -1.68
N GLY A 136 5.78 -0.82 -1.68
CA GLY A 136 6.06 -1.59 -0.48
C GLY A 136 7.43 -1.26 0.14
N ALA A 137 7.53 -1.31 1.47
CA ALA A 137 8.79 -1.26 2.20
C ALA A 137 8.79 -2.18 3.44
N THR A 138 9.98 -2.68 3.81
CA THR A 138 10.20 -3.48 5.03
C THR A 138 10.92 -2.70 6.14
N ASN A 139 11.68 -1.66 5.77
CA ASN A 139 12.47 -0.80 6.64
C ASN A 139 12.49 0.65 6.11
N LEU A 140 13.00 1.58 6.91
CA LEU A 140 13.00 3.02 6.59
C LEU A 140 13.88 3.32 5.38
N GLY A 141 15.05 2.69 5.27
CA GLY A 141 15.96 2.90 4.14
C GLY A 141 15.29 2.61 2.80
N GLU A 142 14.59 1.47 2.73
CA GLU A 142 13.79 1.08 1.58
C GLU A 142 12.67 2.07 1.28
N ALA A 143 11.88 2.48 2.29
CA ALA A 143 10.83 3.48 2.14
C ALA A 143 11.38 4.80 1.55
N LEU A 144 12.53 5.27 2.05
CA LEU A 144 13.17 6.49 1.58
C LEU A 144 13.69 6.38 0.14
N ARG A 145 14.23 5.21 -0.26
CA ARG A 145 14.59 4.97 -1.67
C ARG A 145 13.38 5.03 -2.59
N ARG A 146 12.26 4.40 -2.21
CA ARG A 146 11.01 4.45 -3.00
C ARG A 146 10.46 5.87 -3.12
N ILE A 147 10.51 6.67 -2.05
CA ILE A 147 10.12 8.08 -2.07
C ILE A 147 11.03 8.88 -3.01
N ASN A 148 12.34 8.63 -2.97
CA ASN A 148 13.32 9.28 -3.85
C ASN A 148 13.09 8.96 -5.32
N GLU A 149 12.64 7.75 -5.64
CA GLU A 149 12.24 7.35 -6.99
C GLU A 149 10.88 7.93 -7.43
N GLY A 150 10.15 8.61 -6.52
CA GLY A 150 8.91 9.31 -6.82
C GLY A 150 7.64 8.67 -6.26
N ALA A 151 7.73 7.70 -5.33
CA ALA A 151 6.57 7.17 -4.64
C ALA A 151 5.85 8.28 -3.84
N ALA A 152 4.53 8.35 -4.00
CA ALA A 152 3.67 9.33 -3.33
C ALA A 152 3.02 8.77 -2.06
N MET A 153 3.15 7.46 -1.84
CA MET A 153 2.59 6.71 -0.73
C MET A 153 3.45 5.46 -0.49
N ILE A 154 3.60 5.07 0.78
CA ILE A 154 4.30 3.85 1.18
C ILE A 154 3.32 2.92 1.89
N ARG A 155 3.49 1.60 1.70
CA ARG A 155 2.84 0.56 2.50
C ARG A 155 3.89 -0.40 3.06
N SER A 156 3.62 -1.06 4.18
CA SER A 156 4.40 -2.25 4.53
C SER A 156 4.22 -3.31 3.44
N LYS A 157 5.24 -4.16 3.22
CA LYS A 157 5.04 -5.35 2.38
C LYS A 157 4.18 -6.40 3.10
N GLY A 158 4.53 -6.64 4.35
CA GLY A 158 4.02 -7.79 5.12
C GLY A 158 4.32 -9.08 4.37
N GLU A 159 3.61 -10.17 4.65
CA GLU A 159 3.69 -11.38 3.84
C GLU A 159 2.34 -11.58 3.15
N ALA A 160 2.18 -11.05 1.93
CA ALA A 160 0.88 -10.97 1.28
C ALA A 160 0.28 -12.38 1.04
N GLY A 161 -1.00 -12.57 1.37
CA GLY A 161 -1.72 -13.82 1.11
C GLY A 161 -1.56 -14.92 2.16
N THR A 162 -0.85 -14.68 3.27
CA THR A 162 -0.68 -15.68 4.35
C THR A 162 -1.75 -15.59 5.43
N GLY A 163 -2.46 -14.47 5.53
CA GLY A 163 -3.36 -14.23 6.68
C GLY A 163 -2.63 -14.08 8.01
N ASP A 164 -1.31 -13.88 8.00
CA ASP A 164 -0.48 -13.66 9.18
C ASP A 164 0.07 -12.22 9.20
N VAL A 165 -0.41 -11.42 10.15
CA VAL A 165 -0.05 -10.00 10.33
C VAL A 165 1.33 -9.80 10.98
N SER A 166 2.04 -10.85 11.38
CA SER A 166 3.34 -10.80 12.06
C SER A 166 4.38 -9.99 11.27
N ASN A 167 4.49 -10.22 9.97
CA ASN A 167 5.47 -9.54 9.11
C ASN A 167 5.12 -8.06 8.92
N ALA A 168 3.84 -7.74 8.74
CA ALA A 168 3.39 -6.36 8.70
C ALA A 168 3.69 -5.63 10.02
N THR A 169 3.47 -6.30 11.15
CA THR A 169 3.84 -5.79 12.49
C THR A 169 5.33 -5.50 12.60
N THR A 170 6.18 -6.43 12.15
CA THR A 170 7.64 -6.27 12.13
C THR A 170 8.04 -5.05 11.31
N HIS A 171 7.57 -4.93 10.07
CA HIS A 171 7.90 -3.79 9.21
C HIS A 171 7.46 -2.45 9.81
N MET A 172 6.23 -2.37 10.35
CA MET A 172 5.72 -1.16 10.99
C MET A 172 6.57 -0.76 12.20
N ARG A 173 6.98 -1.73 13.03
CA ARG A 173 7.84 -1.48 14.19
C ARG A 173 9.24 -1.06 13.79
N THR A 174 9.83 -1.70 12.78
CA THR A 174 11.15 -1.37 12.23
C THR A 174 11.16 0.06 11.71
N ILE A 175 10.28 0.38 10.75
CA ILE A 175 10.22 1.70 10.13
C ILE A 175 10.00 2.80 11.16
N ARG A 176 9.04 2.64 12.07
CA ARG A 176 8.77 3.64 13.12
C ARG A 176 9.87 3.71 14.17
N GLY A 177 10.53 2.59 14.48
CA GLY A 177 11.69 2.56 15.36
C GLY A 177 12.86 3.34 14.79
N GLU A 178 13.14 3.17 13.51
CA GLU A 178 14.18 3.91 12.79
C GLU A 178 13.85 5.40 12.68
N ILE A 179 12.59 5.76 12.40
CA ILE A 179 12.16 7.17 12.45
C ILE A 179 12.41 7.78 13.83
N ARG A 180 12.01 7.09 14.91
CA ARG A 180 12.27 7.56 16.28
C ARG A 180 13.77 7.70 16.56
N ARG A 181 14.60 6.75 16.12
CA ARG A 181 16.06 6.85 16.24
C ARG A 181 16.57 8.13 15.57
N LEU A 182 16.16 8.40 14.32
CA LEU A 182 16.59 9.61 13.59
C LEU A 182 16.24 10.90 14.33
N THR A 183 15.07 10.99 14.99
CA THR A 183 14.66 12.18 15.75
C THR A 183 15.55 12.49 16.97
N SER A 184 16.39 11.54 17.39
CA SER A 184 17.28 11.67 18.56
C SER A 184 18.75 11.90 18.22
N LEU A 185 19.13 11.79 16.93
CA LEU A 185 20.51 11.98 16.48
C LEU A 185 20.85 13.46 16.32
N SER A 186 22.13 13.80 16.51
CA SER A 186 22.64 15.13 16.14
C SER A 186 22.82 15.26 14.62
N GLU A 187 22.89 16.50 14.12
CA GLU A 187 22.92 16.77 12.66
C GLU A 187 24.12 16.10 11.95
N ASP A 188 25.26 15.96 12.62
CA ASP A 188 26.46 15.28 12.12
C ASP A 188 26.33 13.75 12.10
N GLU A 189 25.59 13.16 13.03
CA GLU A 189 25.30 11.72 13.06
C GLU A 189 24.36 11.29 11.91
N LEU A 190 23.54 12.21 11.37
CA LEU A 190 22.63 11.93 10.27
C LEU A 190 23.34 11.52 8.97
N TYR A 191 24.58 11.95 8.75
CA TYR A 191 25.37 11.51 7.59
C TYR A 191 25.68 10.02 7.65
N VAL A 192 26.03 9.51 8.84
CA VAL A 192 26.29 8.08 9.06
C VAL A 192 24.99 7.29 8.96
N ALA A 193 23.92 7.80 9.57
CA ALA A 193 22.60 7.16 9.49
C ALA A 193 22.11 7.04 8.04
N ALA A 194 22.28 8.08 7.21
CA ALA A 194 21.90 8.03 5.79
C ALA A 194 22.70 6.97 5.01
N LYS A 195 23.99 6.83 5.31
CA LYS A 195 24.85 5.78 4.73
C LYS A 195 24.40 4.37 5.14
N GLU A 196 24.10 4.16 6.43
CA GLU A 196 23.62 2.88 6.97
C GLU A 196 22.26 2.48 6.38
N LEU A 197 21.33 3.43 6.31
CA LEU A 197 20.01 3.24 5.69
C LEU A 197 20.07 3.06 4.17
N GLN A 198 21.21 3.40 3.55
CA GLN A 198 21.36 3.49 2.10
C GLN A 198 20.25 4.36 1.48
N ALA A 199 20.04 5.53 2.09
CA ALA A 199 18.96 6.45 1.76
C ALA A 199 19.52 7.86 1.45
N PRO A 200 18.81 8.67 0.64
CA PRO A 200 19.23 10.03 0.35
C PRO A 200 19.29 10.88 1.62
N TYR A 201 20.41 11.56 1.82
CA TYR A 201 20.66 12.37 3.03
C TYR A 201 19.56 13.41 3.28
N GLU A 202 19.11 14.13 2.25
CA GLU A 202 18.06 15.15 2.39
C GLU A 202 16.75 14.58 2.94
N LEU A 203 16.35 13.39 2.49
CA LEU A 203 15.15 12.72 3.00
C LEU A 203 15.34 12.23 4.44
N VAL A 204 16.54 11.78 4.80
CA VAL A 204 16.87 11.38 6.17
C VAL A 204 16.77 12.58 7.11
N VAL A 205 17.30 13.74 6.70
CA VAL A 205 17.18 15.01 7.44
C VAL A 205 15.73 15.46 7.55
N GLU A 206 14.96 15.40 6.46
CA GLU A 206 13.52 15.74 6.46
C GLU A 206 12.76 14.87 7.49
N VAL A 207 12.97 13.55 7.48
CA VAL A 207 12.34 12.63 8.42
C VAL A 207 12.81 12.85 9.85
N ALA A 208 14.11 13.08 10.09
CA ALA A 208 14.66 13.36 11.41
C ALA A 208 14.01 14.60 12.04
N LYS A 209 13.81 15.66 11.24
CA LYS A 209 13.16 16.91 11.68
C LYS A 209 11.65 16.76 11.86
N ALA A 210 10.98 16.04 10.96
CA ALA A 210 9.52 15.90 10.97
C ALA A 210 9.00 14.82 11.92
N GLY A 211 9.81 13.82 12.27
CA GLY A 211 9.39 12.66 13.06
C GLY A 211 8.40 11.72 12.36
N LYS A 212 8.27 11.83 11.03
CA LYS A 212 7.39 11.03 10.17
C LYS A 212 7.88 11.01 8.73
N LEU A 213 7.36 10.08 7.92
CA LEU A 213 7.59 10.09 6.48
C LEU A 213 6.96 11.33 5.81
N PRO A 214 7.52 11.83 4.71
CA PRO A 214 6.97 12.95 3.96
C PRO A 214 5.81 12.56 3.02
N VAL A 215 5.34 11.32 3.12
CA VAL A 215 4.24 10.71 2.38
C VAL A 215 3.42 9.83 3.32
N THR A 216 2.18 9.51 2.93
CA THR A 216 1.29 8.66 3.71
C THR A 216 1.83 7.23 3.85
N MET A 217 1.67 6.63 5.04
CA MET A 217 2.11 5.27 5.36
C MET A 217 0.95 4.35 5.74
N PHE A 218 0.65 3.39 4.87
CA PHE A 218 -0.34 2.34 5.14
C PHE A 218 0.31 1.04 5.59
N THR A 219 -0.51 0.12 6.08
CA THR A 219 -0.09 -1.25 6.36
C THR A 219 -0.76 -2.22 5.40
N ALA A 220 0.02 -3.14 4.85
CA ALA A 220 -0.44 -4.23 3.99
C ALA A 220 0.23 -5.56 4.38
N GLY A 221 -0.43 -6.65 3.98
CA GLY A 221 0.03 -8.03 4.16
C GLY A 221 -0.46 -8.66 5.46
N GLY A 222 -1.18 -9.78 5.35
CA GLY A 222 -1.56 -10.61 6.50
C GLY A 222 -2.79 -10.18 7.31
N ILE A 223 -3.39 -9.02 7.04
CA ILE A 223 -4.62 -8.58 7.71
C ILE A 223 -5.79 -9.51 7.31
N ALA A 224 -6.35 -10.22 8.28
CA ALA A 224 -7.44 -11.20 8.06
C ALA A 224 -8.68 -10.90 8.91
N THR A 225 -8.55 -10.09 9.97
CA THR A 225 -9.61 -9.82 10.94
C THR A 225 -9.74 -8.33 11.26
N PRO A 226 -10.88 -7.90 11.85
CA PRO A 226 -11.03 -6.53 12.36
C PRO A 226 -9.98 -6.17 13.42
N ALA A 227 -9.57 -7.14 14.25
CA ALA A 227 -8.55 -6.92 15.28
C ALA A 227 -7.17 -6.63 14.67
N ASP A 228 -6.80 -7.32 13.58
CA ASP A 228 -5.55 -7.06 12.86
C ASP A 228 -5.53 -5.64 12.30
N ALA A 229 -6.63 -5.21 11.65
CA ALA A 229 -6.75 -3.87 11.10
C ALA A 229 -6.61 -2.80 12.19
N ALA A 230 -7.35 -2.95 13.29
CA ALA A 230 -7.28 -2.03 14.43
C ALA A 230 -5.88 -1.99 15.07
N MET A 231 -5.22 -3.15 15.20
CA MET A 231 -3.85 -3.22 15.71
C MET A 231 -2.89 -2.43 14.82
N MET A 232 -3.01 -2.54 13.50
CA MET A 232 -2.13 -1.81 12.58
C MET A 232 -2.34 -0.30 12.69
N MET A 233 -3.58 0.15 12.81
CA MET A 233 -3.90 1.56 13.10
C MET A 233 -3.29 2.03 14.43
N GLN A 234 -3.42 1.25 15.51
CA GLN A 234 -2.80 1.57 16.80
C GLN A 234 -1.26 1.57 16.77
N LEU A 235 -0.65 0.80 15.85
CA LEU A 235 0.79 0.85 15.61
C LEU A 235 1.22 2.08 14.81
N GLY A 236 0.29 2.94 14.40
CA GLY A 236 0.55 4.20 13.71
C GLY A 236 0.51 4.08 12.19
N ALA A 237 -0.21 3.10 11.64
CA ALA A 237 -0.63 3.12 10.25
C ALA A 237 -1.63 4.26 10.01
N GLU A 238 -1.60 4.84 8.82
CA GLU A 238 -2.55 5.88 8.41
C GLU A 238 -3.72 5.29 7.60
N GLY A 239 -3.76 3.97 7.45
CA GLY A 239 -4.78 3.18 6.77
C GLY A 239 -4.28 1.77 6.48
N VAL A 240 -5.14 0.91 5.95
CA VAL A 240 -4.81 -0.51 5.71
C VAL A 240 -5.18 -0.99 4.31
N PHE A 241 -4.39 -1.91 3.76
CA PHE A 241 -4.71 -2.68 2.57
C PHE A 241 -5.14 -4.09 2.96
N VAL A 242 -6.27 -4.56 2.42
CA VAL A 242 -6.78 -5.90 2.69
C VAL A 242 -7.27 -6.56 1.41
N GLY A 243 -6.69 -7.71 1.08
CA GLY A 243 -7.12 -8.50 -0.07
C GLY A 243 -7.70 -9.84 0.34
N SER A 244 -6.84 -10.87 0.38
CA SER A 244 -7.23 -12.24 0.72
C SER A 244 -8.06 -12.34 2.01
N GLY A 245 -7.78 -11.49 3.01
CA GLY A 245 -8.51 -11.48 4.28
C GLY A 245 -10.02 -11.30 4.14
N ILE A 246 -10.49 -10.62 3.09
CA ILE A 246 -11.91 -10.37 2.82
C ILE A 246 -12.46 -11.43 1.87
N PHE A 247 -11.94 -11.52 0.64
CA PHE A 247 -12.54 -12.31 -0.43
C PHE A 247 -12.18 -13.80 -0.41
N LYS A 248 -11.34 -14.24 0.51
CA LYS A 248 -11.12 -15.68 0.84
C LYS A 248 -11.73 -16.09 2.18
N SER A 249 -12.63 -15.26 2.72
CA SER A 249 -13.39 -15.58 3.93
C SER A 249 -14.77 -16.16 3.63
N GLY A 250 -15.44 -16.71 4.65
CA GLY A 250 -16.78 -17.28 4.51
C GLY A 250 -17.91 -16.25 4.22
N ASN A 251 -17.71 -14.97 4.57
CA ASN A 251 -18.66 -13.90 4.27
C ASN A 251 -17.93 -12.58 3.95
N PRO A 252 -17.53 -12.37 2.68
CA PRO A 252 -16.75 -11.21 2.27
C PRO A 252 -17.44 -9.88 2.56
N LYS A 253 -18.75 -9.75 2.32
CA LYS A 253 -19.48 -8.49 2.54
C LYS A 253 -19.46 -8.07 4.01
N GLN A 254 -19.86 -8.96 4.91
CA GLN A 254 -19.89 -8.65 6.34
C GLN A 254 -18.48 -8.40 6.89
N ARG A 255 -17.48 -9.12 6.38
CA ARG A 255 -16.08 -8.93 6.78
C ARG A 255 -15.51 -7.61 6.30
N ALA A 256 -15.80 -7.20 5.06
CA ALA A 256 -15.41 -5.91 4.53
C ALA A 256 -15.95 -4.77 5.40
N GLU A 257 -17.25 -4.79 5.72
CA GLU A 257 -17.88 -3.80 6.61
C GLU A 257 -17.26 -3.78 8.01
N ALA A 258 -16.93 -4.96 8.55
CA ALA A 258 -16.31 -5.08 9.87
C ALA A 258 -14.89 -4.52 9.91
N ILE A 259 -14.09 -4.76 8.87
CA ILE A 259 -12.72 -4.24 8.75
C ILE A 259 -12.74 -2.71 8.56
N VAL A 260 -13.65 -2.17 7.75
CA VAL A 260 -13.81 -0.71 7.60
C VAL A 260 -14.17 -0.06 8.94
N LYS A 261 -15.16 -0.60 9.66
CA LYS A 261 -15.54 -0.08 10.97
C LYS A 261 -14.41 -0.20 11.99
N ALA A 262 -13.69 -1.31 12.03
CA ALA A 262 -12.56 -1.48 12.94
C ALA A 262 -11.38 -0.57 12.61
N THR A 263 -11.16 -0.24 11.33
CA THR A 263 -10.15 0.73 10.93
C THR A 263 -10.53 2.15 11.36
N THR A 264 -11.82 2.48 11.35
CA THR A 264 -12.33 3.78 11.80
C THR A 264 -12.32 3.92 13.32
N PHE A 265 -12.80 2.90 14.03
CA PHE A 265 -12.96 2.87 15.50
C PHE A 265 -11.89 2.01 16.15
N TYR A 266 -10.64 2.15 15.67
CA TYR A 266 -9.54 1.25 16.04
C TYR A 266 -9.16 1.31 17.53
N ASP A 267 -9.55 2.37 18.23
CA ASP A 267 -9.28 2.62 19.64
C ASP A 267 -10.49 2.42 20.57
N ASP A 268 -11.61 1.90 20.04
CA ASP A 268 -12.83 1.57 20.79
C ASP A 268 -12.99 0.03 20.90
N PRO A 269 -12.55 -0.59 22.01
CA PRO A 269 -12.65 -2.04 22.19
C PRO A 269 -14.08 -2.60 22.14
N ASP A 270 -15.09 -1.81 22.52
CA ASP A 270 -16.48 -2.25 22.53
C ASP A 270 -17.02 -2.33 21.09
N VAL A 271 -16.70 -1.35 20.26
CA VAL A 271 -16.98 -1.40 18.81
C VAL A 271 -16.23 -2.55 18.16
N LEU A 272 -14.94 -2.72 18.45
CA LEU A 272 -14.13 -3.82 17.91
C LEU A 272 -14.72 -5.19 18.27
N ALA A 273 -15.12 -5.39 19.52
CA ALA A 273 -15.78 -6.62 19.97
C ALA A 273 -17.12 -6.82 19.27
N LYS A 274 -17.88 -5.75 19.03
CA LYS A 274 -19.18 -5.82 18.32
C LYS A 274 -19.02 -6.21 16.86
N VAL A 275 -18.12 -5.57 16.12
CA VAL A 275 -17.95 -5.82 14.68
C VAL A 275 -17.25 -7.15 14.40
N SER A 276 -16.54 -7.72 15.36
CA SER A 276 -15.86 -9.01 15.23
C SER A 276 -16.78 -10.23 15.40
N ARG A 277 -18.04 -10.04 15.81
CA ARG A 277 -18.98 -11.15 16.07
C ARG A 277 -19.59 -11.68 14.79
N GLY A 278 -19.61 -13.02 14.66
CA GLY A 278 -20.39 -13.72 13.65
C GLY A 278 -19.91 -13.52 12.20
N LEU A 279 -18.60 -13.28 11.99
CA LEU A 279 -18.02 -13.04 10.65
C LEU A 279 -17.74 -14.32 9.83
N GLY A 280 -18.09 -15.49 10.37
CA GLY A 280 -17.70 -16.79 9.82
C GLY A 280 -16.19 -17.04 9.86
N GLU A 281 -15.75 -18.07 9.15
CA GLU A 281 -14.34 -18.43 9.06
C GLU A 281 -13.53 -17.32 8.38
N ALA A 282 -12.38 -16.98 8.99
CA ALA A 282 -11.38 -16.16 8.34
C ALA A 282 -10.71 -16.96 7.20
N MET A 283 -9.94 -16.27 6.36
CA MET A 283 -9.10 -16.97 5.39
C MET A 283 -8.21 -18.00 6.10
N VAL A 284 -7.99 -19.16 5.48
CA VAL A 284 -7.04 -20.14 6.00
C VAL A 284 -5.64 -19.54 5.93
N GLY A 285 -4.99 -19.45 7.08
CA GLY A 285 -3.65 -18.89 7.20
C GLY A 285 -2.56 -19.86 6.77
N ILE A 286 -1.41 -19.32 6.35
CA ILE A 286 -0.18 -20.07 6.10
C ILE A 286 0.86 -19.50 7.06
N ASN A 287 1.50 -20.36 7.86
CA ASN A 287 2.61 -19.94 8.70
C ASN A 287 3.80 -19.52 7.81
N VAL A 288 4.35 -18.33 8.04
CA VAL A 288 5.43 -17.78 7.23
C VAL A 288 6.74 -18.57 7.39
N ASP A 289 6.94 -19.20 8.55
CA ASP A 289 8.13 -20.04 8.79
C ASP A 289 8.13 -21.31 7.92
N ASP A 290 6.94 -21.76 7.51
CA ASP A 290 6.78 -22.93 6.63
C ASP A 290 6.93 -22.57 5.14
N LEU A 291 7.03 -21.27 4.81
CA LEU A 291 7.26 -20.81 3.43
C LEU A 291 8.75 -20.84 3.09
N PRO A 292 9.15 -21.54 2.01
CA PRO A 292 10.51 -21.47 1.49
C PRO A 292 10.89 -20.02 1.19
N VAL A 293 12.13 -19.63 1.50
CA VAL A 293 12.63 -18.24 1.36
C VAL A 293 12.33 -17.66 -0.02
N GLY A 294 12.57 -18.40 -1.11
CA GLY A 294 12.29 -17.94 -2.49
C GLY A 294 10.81 -17.70 -2.81
N HIS A 295 9.88 -18.18 -1.96
CA HIS A 295 8.44 -17.94 -2.07
C HIS A 295 7.96 -16.79 -1.19
N ARG A 296 8.86 -16.17 -0.40
CA ARG A 296 8.53 -14.99 0.39
C ARG A 296 8.45 -13.78 -0.52
N LEU A 297 7.30 -13.13 -0.52
CA LEU A 297 7.03 -11.98 -1.38
C LEU A 297 7.65 -10.72 -0.80
N ALA A 298 7.75 -10.62 0.54
CA ALA A 298 8.32 -9.47 1.23
C ALA A 298 9.79 -9.17 0.86
N GLU A 299 10.54 -10.22 0.49
CA GLU A 299 11.98 -10.12 0.21
C GLU A 299 12.30 -9.60 -1.20
N ARG A 300 11.29 -9.39 -2.06
CA ARG A 300 11.46 -8.85 -3.42
C ARG A 300 11.42 -7.32 -3.41
N GLY A 301 12.16 -6.63 -4.28
CA GLY A 301 12.07 -5.16 -4.45
C GLY A 301 12.81 -4.35 -3.39
N TRP A 302 14.12 -4.59 -3.28
CA TRP A 302 15.08 -4.11 -2.27
C TRP A 302 15.36 -2.59 -2.28
#